data_AF-A0A7S2GQ03-F1
#
_entry.id   AF-A0A7S2GQ03-F1
#
_cell.length_a   1.000
_cell.length_b   1.000
_cell.length_c   1.000
_cell.angle_alpha   90.00
_cell.angle_beta   90.00
_cell.angle_gamma   90.00
#
_symmetry.space_group_name_H-M   'P 1'
#
loop_
_entity.id
_entity.type
_entity.pdbx_description
1 polymer ?
#
loop_
_entity_poly.entity_id
_entity_poly.type
_entity_poly.pdbx_seq_one_letter_code
_entity_poly.pdbx_strand_id
1 'polypeptide(L)'
;LEATEVARAAKVDSVIGFGGGSPMDVAKLVAYLAGPTTQRLDEIWGVEQCDTTSRLPLVQVPTTAGTGSEVTPVAIVTTGATTKMGVVSATLLPDLAVLDAGLTLGLPPHITAATGM
;
A
#
# COMPACT_ATOMS: atom_id res chain seq x y z
N LEU A 1 -6.65 -6.09 -9.60
CA LEU A 1 -6.52 -4.66 -9.23
C LEU A 1 -6.24 -3.89 -10.52
N GLU A 2 -7.08 -2.93 -10.89
CA GLU A 2 -6.90 -2.17 -12.15
C GLU A 2 -5.52 -1.49 -12.23
N ALA A 3 -5.08 -0.88 -11.13
CA ALA A 3 -3.76 -0.24 -11.03
C ALA A 3 -2.59 -1.21 -11.31
N THR A 4 -2.72 -2.51 -11.00
CA THR A 4 -1.70 -3.52 -11.32
C THR A 4 -1.57 -3.72 -12.83
N GLU A 5 -2.69 -3.77 -13.55
CA GLU A 5 -2.69 -3.93 -15.01
C GLU A 5 -2.11 -2.69 -15.69
N VAL A 6 -2.45 -1.49 -15.19
CA VAL A 6 -1.84 -0.23 -15.65
C VAL A 6 -0.33 -0.24 -15.43
N ALA A 7 0.13 -0.64 -14.24
CA ALA A 7 1.56 -0.74 -13.91
C ALA A 7 2.31 -1.69 -14.85
N ARG A 8 1.76 -2.89 -15.10
CA ARG A 8 2.34 -3.88 -16.02
C ARG A 8 2.39 -3.37 -17.46
N ALA A 9 1.31 -2.77 -17.95
CA ALA A 9 1.23 -2.21 -19.30
C ALA A 9 2.21 -1.06 -19.52
N ALA A 10 2.36 -0.19 -18.52
CA ALA A 10 3.32 0.91 -18.53
C ALA A 10 4.77 0.47 -18.27
N LYS A 11 5.00 -0.80 -17.90
CA LYS A 11 6.31 -1.36 -17.54
C LYS A 11 7.00 -0.52 -16.46
N VAL A 12 6.25 -0.14 -15.42
CA VAL A 12 6.82 0.61 -14.30
C VAL A 12 7.91 -0.21 -13.61
N ASP A 13 8.95 0.47 -13.17
CA ASP A 13 10.08 -0.11 -12.46
C ASP A 13 10.01 0.11 -10.94
N SER A 14 9.02 0.88 -10.48
CA SER A 14 8.82 1.27 -9.09
C SER A 14 7.38 1.72 -8.86
N VAL A 15 6.96 1.75 -7.59
CA VAL A 15 5.64 2.21 -7.16
C VAL A 15 5.79 3.23 -6.05
N ILE A 16 5.02 4.31 -6.13
CA ILE A 16 4.94 5.33 -5.07
C ILE A 16 3.51 5.33 -4.54
N GLY A 17 3.33 5.00 -3.26
CA GLY A 17 2.09 5.28 -2.56
C GLY A 17 2.11 6.68 -1.99
N PHE A 18 1.17 7.52 -2.41
CA PHE A 18 1.06 8.91 -1.97
C PHE A 18 -0.35 9.14 -1.41
N GLY A 19 -0.46 9.49 -0.13
CA GLY A 19 -1.74 9.71 0.52
C GLY A 19 -1.80 9.19 1.97
N GLY A 20 -3.01 8.88 2.45
CA GLY A 20 -3.19 8.18 3.73
C GLY A 20 -3.01 6.66 3.62
N GLY A 21 -3.43 5.92 4.65
CA GLY A 21 -3.29 4.45 4.68
C GLY A 21 -3.90 3.71 3.48
N SER A 22 -5.06 4.15 2.98
CA SER A 22 -5.74 3.44 1.89
C SER A 22 -4.98 3.46 0.55
N PRO A 23 -4.50 4.61 0.03
CA PRO A 23 -3.59 4.61 -1.12
C PRO A 23 -2.31 3.81 -0.89
N MET A 24 -1.73 3.88 0.31
CA MET A 24 -0.48 3.16 0.62
C MET A 24 -0.66 1.64 0.60
N ASP A 25 -1.78 1.13 1.14
CA ASP A 25 -2.11 -0.30 1.12
C ASP A 25 -2.33 -0.80 -0.32
N VAL A 26 -2.98 -0.01 -1.17
CA VAL A 26 -3.10 -0.33 -2.60
C VAL A 26 -1.73 -0.34 -3.27
N ALA A 27 -0.86 0.63 -2.98
CA ALA A 27 0.48 0.70 -3.53
C ALA A 27 1.34 -0.52 -3.16
N LYS A 28 1.23 -1.03 -1.92
CA LYS A 28 1.89 -2.29 -1.51
C LYS A 28 1.46 -3.46 -2.39
N LEU A 29 0.16 -3.63 -2.59
CA LEU A 29 -0.38 -4.71 -3.41
C LEU A 29 0.00 -4.55 -4.88
N VAL A 30 -0.01 -3.32 -5.41
CA VAL A 30 0.42 -3.05 -6.79
C VAL A 30 1.90 -3.37 -6.96
N ALA A 31 2.77 -2.96 -6.05
CA ALA A 31 4.21 -3.25 -6.11
C ALA A 31 4.49 -4.75 -6.09
N TYR A 32 3.76 -5.51 -5.28
CA TYR A 32 3.86 -6.96 -5.23
C TYR A 32 3.34 -7.60 -6.53
N LEU A 33 2.08 -7.35 -6.89
CA LEU A 33 1.42 -8.02 -8.02
C LEU A 33 1.95 -7.57 -9.40
N ALA A 34 2.49 -6.36 -9.53
CA ALA A 34 3.15 -5.90 -10.76
C ALA A 34 4.62 -6.35 -10.84
N GLY A 35 5.15 -6.91 -9.75
CA GLY A 35 6.48 -7.51 -9.70
C GLY A 35 6.58 -8.88 -10.38
N PRO A 36 7.67 -9.62 -10.12
CA PRO A 36 7.95 -10.93 -10.72
C PRO A 36 7.02 -12.09 -10.27
N THR A 37 6.17 -11.90 -9.26
CA THR A 37 5.25 -12.95 -8.81
C THR A 37 4.26 -13.35 -9.91
N THR A 38 3.86 -14.62 -9.91
CA THR A 38 2.76 -15.12 -10.73
C THR A 38 1.42 -15.18 -9.97
N GLN A 39 1.43 -14.87 -8.66
CA GLN A 39 0.22 -14.92 -7.84
C GLN A 39 -0.75 -13.79 -8.18
N ARG A 40 -2.03 -14.07 -8.00
CA ARG A 40 -3.15 -13.14 -8.09
C ARG A 40 -3.53 -12.64 -6.71
N LEU A 41 -4.28 -11.53 -6.68
CA LEU A 41 -4.76 -10.93 -5.45
C LEU A 41 -5.56 -11.90 -4.57
N ASP A 42 -6.36 -12.79 -5.17
CA ASP A 42 -7.20 -13.75 -4.44
C ASP A 42 -6.43 -14.92 -3.83
N GLU A 43 -5.17 -15.09 -4.21
CA GLU A 43 -4.29 -16.15 -3.71
C GLU A 43 -3.45 -15.70 -2.50
N ILE A 44 -3.43 -14.40 -2.19
CA ILE A 44 -2.52 -13.82 -1.19
C ILE A 44 -3.21 -13.28 0.05
N TRP A 45 -4.52 -13.52 0.22
CA TRP A 45 -5.22 -13.08 1.43
C TRP A 45 -4.75 -13.82 2.69
N GLY A 46 -4.53 -13.07 3.77
CA GLY A 46 -4.10 -13.62 5.05
C GLY A 46 -2.62 -13.36 5.34
N VAL A 47 -2.03 -14.24 6.15
CA VAL A 47 -0.67 -14.09 6.69
C VAL A 47 0.28 -14.99 5.90
N GLU A 48 1.37 -14.39 5.41
CA GLU A 48 2.48 -15.05 4.68
C GLU A 48 2.00 -15.98 3.55
N GLN A 49 1.00 -15.52 2.80
CA GLN A 49 0.54 -16.19 1.55
C GLN A 49 1.25 -15.67 0.31
N CYS A 50 1.93 -14.52 0.41
CA CYS A 50 2.85 -14.05 -0.63
C CYS A 50 4.03 -15.02 -0.72
N ASP A 51 4.39 -15.37 -1.94
CA ASP A 51 5.64 -16.04 -2.24
C ASP A 51 6.84 -15.18 -1.84
N THR A 52 8.03 -15.81 -1.82
CA THR A 52 9.29 -15.14 -1.46
C THR A 52 9.89 -14.34 -2.62
N THR A 53 9.14 -14.10 -3.70
CA THR A 53 9.62 -13.26 -4.80
C THR A 53 9.68 -11.79 -4.34
N SER A 54 10.66 -11.05 -4.86
CA SER A 54 10.76 -9.62 -4.56
C SER A 54 9.58 -8.87 -5.17
N ARG A 55 9.04 -7.84 -4.50
CA ARG A 55 8.15 -6.85 -5.13
C ARG A 55 8.96 -5.82 -5.94
N LEU A 56 8.28 -5.01 -6.75
CA LEU A 56 8.88 -3.78 -7.27
C LEU A 56 9.30 -2.85 -6.12
N PRO A 57 10.34 -2.03 -6.29
CA PRO A 57 10.69 -0.95 -5.37
C PRO A 57 9.47 -0.10 -4.98
N LEU A 58 9.32 0.17 -3.70
CA LEU A 58 8.15 0.81 -3.10
C LEU A 58 8.57 1.95 -2.20
N VAL A 59 8.11 3.15 -2.54
CA VAL A 59 8.23 4.34 -1.71
C VAL A 59 6.85 4.73 -1.19
N GLN A 60 6.77 5.10 0.07
CA GLN A 60 5.54 5.61 0.69
C GLN A 60 5.72 7.06 1.10
N VAL A 61 4.75 7.89 0.75
CA VAL A 61 4.72 9.33 1.02
C VAL A 61 3.40 9.64 1.76
N PRO A 62 3.37 9.48 3.09
CA PRO A 62 2.16 9.71 3.85
C PRO A 62 1.76 11.19 3.86
N THR A 63 0.48 11.45 3.63
CA THR A 63 -0.13 12.81 3.72
C THR A 63 -1.01 12.97 4.95
N THR A 64 -0.96 12.00 5.87
CA THR A 64 -1.67 12.00 7.16
C THR A 64 -0.72 11.57 8.27
N ALA A 65 -0.81 12.18 9.44
CA ALA A 65 -0.11 11.71 10.63
C ALA A 65 -1.01 10.73 11.41
N GLY A 66 -0.97 9.45 11.05
CA GLY A 66 -1.87 8.46 11.66
C GLY A 66 -1.52 7.00 11.41
N THR A 67 -1.98 6.43 10.29
CA THR A 67 -2.09 4.97 10.12
C THR A 67 -0.77 4.19 10.25
N GLY A 68 0.38 4.84 10.06
CA GLY A 68 1.70 4.21 10.07
C GLY A 68 1.91 3.18 8.96
N SER A 69 1.06 3.19 7.92
CA SER A 69 1.09 2.16 6.87
C SER A 69 2.39 2.23 6.06
N GLU A 70 3.02 3.40 6.01
CA GLU A 70 4.33 3.64 5.41
C GLU A 70 5.47 2.78 5.99
N VAL A 71 5.28 2.16 7.15
CA VAL A 71 6.30 1.32 7.83
C VAL A 71 5.75 -0.04 8.31
N THR A 72 4.61 -0.51 7.78
CA THR A 72 4.05 -1.83 8.14
C THR A 72 4.02 -2.82 6.98
N PRO A 73 4.16 -4.14 7.26
CA PRO A 73 4.01 -5.22 6.28
C PRO A 73 2.55 -5.59 6.00
N VAL A 74 1.60 -4.67 6.25
CA VAL A 74 0.15 -4.93 6.18
C VAL A 74 -0.49 -4.11 5.07
N ALA A 75 -1.35 -4.72 4.27
CA ALA A 75 -2.24 -4.02 3.35
C ALA A 75 -3.69 -4.44 3.62
N ILE A 76 -4.57 -3.48 3.91
CA ILE A 76 -6.00 -3.70 4.10
C ILE A 76 -6.78 -3.03 2.97
N VAL A 77 -7.56 -3.82 2.22
CA VAL A 77 -8.42 -3.32 1.16
C VAL A 77 -9.85 -3.80 1.34
N THR A 78 -10.79 -3.01 0.83
CA THR A 78 -12.21 -3.43 0.83
C THR A 78 -12.49 -4.18 -0.45
N THR A 79 -13.01 -5.39 -0.33
CA THR A 79 -13.48 -6.22 -1.44
C THR A 79 -15.01 -6.32 -1.38
N GLY A 80 -15.67 -6.19 -2.53
CA GLY A 80 -17.12 -6.07 -2.58
C GLY A 80 -17.63 -4.83 -1.83
N ALA A 81 -18.84 -4.92 -1.28
CA ALA A 81 -19.50 -3.78 -0.64
C ALA A 81 -18.99 -3.48 0.78
N THR A 82 -18.63 -4.50 1.56
CA THR A 82 -18.38 -4.34 3.00
C THR A 82 -17.23 -5.19 3.54
N THR A 83 -16.62 -6.06 2.74
CA THR A 83 -15.64 -7.03 3.25
C THR A 83 -14.25 -6.42 3.26
N LYS A 84 -13.66 -6.26 4.45
CA LYS A 84 -12.25 -5.90 4.59
C LYS A 84 -11.40 -7.16 4.48
N MET A 85 -10.49 -7.19 3.50
CA MET A 85 -9.52 -8.26 3.31
C MET A 85 -8.12 -7.70 3.55
N GLY A 86 -7.28 -8.50 4.19
CA GLY A 86 -5.92 -8.12 4.57
C GLY A 86 -4.89 -9.07 3.99
N VAL A 87 -3.73 -8.51 3.63
CA VAL A 87 -2.50 -9.24 3.35
C VAL A 87 -1.46 -8.80 4.36
N VAL A 88 -0.82 -9.77 5.02
CA VAL A 88 0.29 -9.54 5.94
C VAL A 88 1.47 -10.35 5.44
N SER A 89 2.51 -9.66 4.96
CA SER A 89 3.76 -10.32 4.55
C SER A 89 4.93 -9.36 4.64
N ALA A 90 6.08 -9.86 5.06
CA ALA A 90 7.34 -9.10 5.06
C ALA A 90 7.67 -8.51 3.67
N THR A 91 7.23 -9.15 2.58
CA THR A 91 7.41 -8.64 1.21
C THR A 91 6.72 -7.29 0.99
N LEU A 92 5.70 -6.93 1.79
CA LEU A 92 4.97 -5.66 1.66
C LEU A 92 5.61 -4.47 2.37
N LEU A 93 6.65 -4.69 3.21
CA LEU A 93 7.38 -3.60 3.86
C LEU A 93 7.97 -2.68 2.79
N PRO A 94 7.74 -1.36 2.83
CA PRO A 94 8.32 -0.41 1.88
C PRO A 94 9.85 -0.28 1.99
N ASP A 95 10.51 0.17 0.92
CA ASP A 95 11.96 0.43 0.92
C ASP A 95 12.29 1.80 1.53
N LEU A 96 11.39 2.77 1.37
CA LEU A 96 11.56 4.14 1.83
C LEU A 96 10.20 4.74 2.24
N ALA A 97 10.20 5.43 3.37
CA ALA A 97 9.11 6.32 3.78
C ALA A 97 9.60 7.78 3.76
N VAL A 98 8.90 8.65 3.04
CA VAL A 98 9.22 10.09 2.95
C VAL A 98 8.24 10.86 3.84
N LEU A 99 8.71 11.23 5.03
CA LEU A 99 7.91 11.95 6.02
C LEU A 99 8.10 13.46 5.85
N ASP A 100 7.20 14.10 5.11
CA ASP A 100 7.13 15.56 4.98
C ASP A 100 5.90 16.10 5.71
N ALA A 101 6.13 16.78 6.83
CA ALA A 101 5.05 17.39 7.63
C ALA A 101 4.26 18.43 6.82
N GLY A 102 4.87 19.08 5.81
CA GLY A 102 4.21 20.01 4.90
C GLY A 102 3.03 19.39 4.14
N LEU A 103 3.09 18.09 3.86
CA LEU A 103 2.02 17.36 3.17
C LEU A 103 0.80 17.08 4.07
N THR A 104 0.89 17.33 5.37
CA THR A 104 -0.20 17.11 6.34
C THR A 104 -0.99 18.39 6.64
N LEU A 105 -0.44 19.57 6.31
CA LEU A 105 -0.98 20.87 6.72
C LEU A 105 -2.34 21.20 6.08
N GLY A 106 -2.67 20.56 4.95
CA GLY A 106 -3.93 20.76 4.24
C GLY A 106 -5.12 19.94 4.75
N LEU A 107 -4.92 19.08 5.76
CA LEU A 107 -5.97 18.22 6.27
C LEU A 107 -7.07 19.02 7.01
N PRO A 108 -8.36 18.71 6.77
CA PRO A 108 -9.44 19.26 7.59
C PRO A 108 -9.25 18.89 9.07
N PRO A 109 -9.58 19.78 10.03
CA PRO A 109 -9.34 19.54 11.45
C PRO A 109 -9.93 18.22 11.98
N HIS A 110 -11.11 17.83 11.50
CA HIS A 110 -11.75 16.57 11.90
C HIS A 110 -11.01 15.33 11.39
N ILE A 111 -10.37 15.41 10.21
CA ILE A 111 -9.52 14.32 9.69
C ILE A 111 -8.22 14.26 10.48
N THR A 112 -7.58 15.41 10.74
CA THR A 112 -6.38 15.48 11.57
C THR A 112 -6.60 14.85 12.94
N ALA A 113 -7.72 15.18 13.60
CA ALA A 113 -8.10 14.58 14.87
C ALA A 113 -8.35 13.07 14.76
N ALA A 114 -9.11 12.64 13.73
CA ALA A 114 -9.42 11.24 13.53
C ALA A 114 -8.17 10.38 13.24
N THR A 115 -7.19 10.90 12.52
CA THR A 115 -5.96 10.17 12.21
C THR A 115 -4.95 10.20 13.36
N GLY A 116 -5.04 11.18 14.27
CA GLY A 116 -4.12 11.30 15.40
C GLY A 116 -4.47 10.47 16.64
N MET A 117 -5.63 9.79 16.64
CA MET A 117 -6.13 8.92 17.71
C MET A 117 -5.84 7.45 17.42
#